data_AF-A0A7S2AZJ5-F1
#
_entry.id   AF-A0A7S2AZJ5-F1
#
_cell.length_a   1.000
_cell.length_b   1.000
_cell.length_c   1.000
_cell.angle_alpha   90.00
_cell.angle_beta   90.00
_cell.angle_gamma   90.00
#
_symmetry.space_group_name_H-M   'P 1'
#
loop_
_entity.id
_entity.type
_entity.pdbx_description
1 polymer ?
#
loop_
_entity_poly.entity_id
_entity_poly.type
_entity_poly.pdbx_seq_one_letter_code
_entity_poly.pdbx_strand_id
1 'polypeptide(L)'
;DETNPHPMGQVPALRDGLDLEVWESGAILMYLADKYGGLDTPEKRAEVGKWVVWANATLDPCLFIETPEGKVIDTSVRSSKPARPLVVLENHLASKTDDDPYVVSGGFSAADAAIGSYLLYVSLFFPDVSYAAYPNICKYMKLVCTRDAYREAFGAPMTDSLIAKVDDYLNECNSPAQQAKSVIGKLFS
;
A
#
# COMPACT_ATOMS: atom_id res chain seq x y z
N ASP A 1 -3.07 26.02 7.47
CA ASP A 1 -3.27 26.49 6.10
C ASP A 1 -4.75 26.81 5.94
N GLU A 2 -5.10 28.09 5.82
CA GLU A 2 -6.51 28.53 5.69
C GLU A 2 -7.10 28.17 4.31
N THR A 3 -6.25 27.73 3.38
CA THR A 3 -6.67 27.31 2.04
C THR A 3 -6.95 25.81 1.96
N ASN A 4 -6.76 25.04 3.03
CA ASN A 4 -7.05 23.60 3.02
C ASN A 4 -8.57 23.36 2.88
N PRO A 5 -9.04 22.71 1.80
CA PRO A 5 -10.47 22.45 1.60
C PRO A 5 -11.03 21.36 2.53
N HIS A 6 -10.18 20.66 3.29
CA HIS A 6 -10.63 19.61 4.20
C HIS A 6 -11.36 20.22 5.42
N PRO A 7 -12.62 19.85 5.71
CA PRO A 7 -13.39 20.45 6.81
C PRO A 7 -12.80 20.20 8.21
N MET A 8 -11.91 19.21 8.35
CA MET A 8 -11.19 18.89 9.59
C MET A 8 -9.74 19.44 9.60
N GLY A 9 -9.33 20.15 8.55
CA GLY A 9 -7.97 20.66 8.39
C GLY A 9 -6.91 19.58 8.16
N GLN A 10 -7.31 18.34 7.85
CA GLN A 10 -6.42 17.20 7.61
C GLN A 10 -5.88 17.18 6.17
N VAL A 11 -4.87 16.35 5.94
CA VAL A 11 -4.30 16.06 4.61
C VAL A 11 -4.41 14.56 4.34
N PRO A 12 -4.54 14.13 3.07
CA PRO A 12 -4.54 14.94 1.84
C PRO A 12 -5.89 15.61 1.56
N ALA A 13 -5.82 16.69 0.79
CA ALA A 13 -6.99 17.39 0.25
C ALA A 13 -6.62 17.96 -1.14
N LEU A 14 -7.58 17.97 -2.06
CA LEU A 14 -7.41 18.37 -3.46
C LEU A 14 -8.43 19.45 -3.82
N ARG A 15 -7.97 20.48 -4.53
CA ARG A 15 -8.82 21.39 -5.31
C ARG A 15 -8.55 21.20 -6.79
N ASP A 16 -9.61 21.08 -7.58
CA ASP A 16 -9.53 21.04 -9.04
C ASP A 16 -10.37 22.18 -9.63
N GLY A 17 -9.68 23.22 -10.08
CA GLY A 17 -10.33 24.48 -10.47
C GLY A 17 -10.85 25.28 -9.26
N LEU A 18 -11.94 26.02 -9.48
CA LEU A 18 -12.53 26.90 -8.46
C LEU A 18 -13.61 26.21 -7.60
N ASP A 19 -14.27 25.16 -8.14
CA ASP A 19 -15.54 24.67 -7.60
C ASP A 19 -15.48 23.23 -7.05
N LEU A 20 -14.41 22.47 -7.33
CA LEU A 20 -14.30 21.09 -6.86
C LEU A 20 -13.27 20.95 -5.76
N GLU A 21 -13.75 20.51 -4.61
CA GLU A 21 -12.97 20.12 -3.45
C GLU A 21 -13.16 18.64 -3.19
N VAL A 22 -12.06 17.91 -3.01
CA VAL A 22 -12.06 16.47 -2.70
C VAL A 22 -11.13 16.23 -1.53
N TRP A 23 -11.64 15.59 -0.48
CA TRP A 23 -10.87 15.11 0.66
C TRP A 23 -11.06 13.60 0.81
N GLU A 24 -10.29 12.99 1.71
CA GLU A 24 -10.02 11.54 1.79
C GLU A 24 -9.11 11.03 0.66
N SER A 25 -8.04 10.32 1.03
CA SER A 25 -7.06 9.79 0.08
C SER A 25 -7.71 8.86 -0.97
N GLY A 26 -8.64 8.00 -0.55
CA GLY A 26 -9.36 7.10 -1.44
C GLY A 26 -10.27 7.82 -2.44
N ALA A 27 -10.97 8.87 -2.00
CA ALA A 27 -11.84 9.65 -2.89
C ALA A 27 -11.02 10.45 -3.91
N ILE A 28 -9.89 11.04 -3.48
CA ILE A 28 -8.94 11.73 -4.36
C ILE A 28 -8.39 10.75 -5.41
N LEU A 29 -7.96 9.55 -5.01
CA LEU A 29 -7.45 8.53 -5.92
C LEU A 29 -8.50 8.09 -6.95
N MET A 30 -9.75 7.86 -6.51
CA MET A 30 -10.84 7.50 -7.40
C MET A 30 -11.20 8.64 -8.38
N TYR A 31 -11.20 9.89 -7.91
CA TYR A 31 -11.42 11.05 -8.78
C TYR A 31 -10.36 11.16 -9.88
N LEU A 32 -9.08 11.05 -9.51
CA LEU A 32 -7.97 11.11 -10.47
C LEU A 32 -8.01 9.93 -11.46
N ALA A 33 -8.39 8.74 -10.99
CA ALA A 33 -8.53 7.57 -11.86
C ALA A 33 -9.74 7.67 -12.82
N ASP A 34 -10.86 8.23 -12.38
CA ASP A 34 -12.01 8.53 -13.25
C ASP A 34 -11.63 9.60 -14.29
N LYS A 35 -10.90 10.65 -13.89
CA LYS A 35 -10.54 11.77 -14.77
C LYS A 35 -9.41 11.46 -15.76
N TYR A 36 -8.41 10.69 -15.35
CA TYR A 36 -7.18 10.48 -16.11
C TYR A 36 -6.83 9.00 -16.36
N GLY A 37 -7.40 8.07 -15.59
CA GLY A 37 -7.01 6.65 -15.56
C GLY A 37 -7.91 5.70 -16.35
N GLY A 38 -8.98 6.19 -17.00
CA GLY A 38 -9.80 5.37 -17.90
C GLY A 38 -10.75 4.40 -17.19
N LEU A 39 -11.26 4.74 -16.00
CA LEU A 39 -12.34 4.02 -15.32
C LEU A 39 -13.72 4.33 -15.94
N ASP A 40 -13.84 4.08 -17.24
CA ASP A 40 -14.98 4.46 -18.09
C ASP A 40 -16.24 3.60 -17.90
N THR A 41 -16.15 2.41 -17.29
CA THR A 41 -17.30 1.55 -16.99
C THR A 41 -17.49 1.30 -15.49
N PRO A 42 -18.73 1.00 -15.03
CA PRO A 42 -18.99 0.60 -13.65
C PRO A 42 -18.15 -0.59 -13.18
N GLU A 43 -17.89 -1.56 -14.05
CA GLU A 43 -17.11 -2.76 -13.75
C GLU A 43 -15.64 -2.41 -13.48
N LYS A 44 -15.03 -1.56 -14.30
CA LYS A 44 -13.66 -1.08 -14.07
C LYS A 44 -13.56 -0.29 -12.77
N ARG A 45 -14.55 0.57 -12.49
CA ARG A 45 -14.62 1.32 -11.21
C ARG A 45 -14.79 0.37 -10.03
N ALA A 46 -15.60 -0.67 -10.14
CA ALA A 46 -15.78 -1.65 -9.07
C ALA A 46 -14.49 -2.45 -8.79
N GLU A 47 -13.78 -2.86 -9.85
CA GLU A 47 -12.52 -3.61 -9.72
C GLU A 47 -11.43 -2.81 -9.00
N VAL A 48 -11.28 -1.52 -9.31
CA VAL A 48 -10.30 -0.65 -8.64
C VAL A 48 -10.82 -0.16 -7.28
N GLY A 49 -12.07 0.31 -7.25
CA GLY A 49 -12.70 0.90 -6.07
C GLY A 49 -12.80 -0.05 -4.89
N LYS A 50 -13.06 -1.36 -5.12
CA LYS A 50 -13.08 -2.34 -4.02
C LYS A 50 -11.74 -2.39 -3.27
N TRP A 51 -10.62 -2.27 -3.98
CA TRP A 51 -9.29 -2.32 -3.38
C TRP A 51 -8.89 -0.99 -2.74
N VAL A 52 -9.29 0.15 -3.31
CA VAL A 52 -9.10 1.47 -2.68
C VAL A 52 -9.86 1.55 -1.37
N VAL A 53 -11.15 1.18 -1.37
CA VAL A 53 -11.98 1.17 -0.15
C VAL A 53 -11.46 0.15 0.86
N TRP A 54 -11.04 -1.04 0.40
CA TRP A 54 -10.41 -2.03 1.28
C TRP A 54 -9.11 -1.50 1.90
N ALA A 55 -8.29 -0.76 1.14
CA ALA A 55 -7.08 -0.15 1.66
C ALA A 55 -7.39 0.81 2.80
N ASN A 56 -8.34 1.74 2.63
CA ASN A 56 -8.69 2.71 3.67
C ASN A 56 -9.43 2.07 4.85
N ALA A 57 -10.37 1.15 4.61
CA ALA A 57 -11.26 0.65 5.67
C ALA A 57 -10.70 -0.60 6.39
N THR A 58 -9.77 -1.33 5.77
CA THR A 58 -9.29 -2.62 6.29
C THR A 58 -7.77 -2.69 6.43
N LEU A 59 -7.02 -2.22 5.44
CA LEU A 59 -5.55 -2.28 5.49
C LEU A 59 -4.97 -1.20 6.41
N ASP A 60 -5.44 0.03 6.31
CA ASP A 60 -4.99 1.16 7.13
C ASP A 60 -5.04 0.87 8.65
N PRO A 61 -6.17 0.46 9.26
CA PRO A 61 -6.20 0.14 10.70
C PRO A 61 -5.40 -1.12 11.06
N CYS A 62 -5.05 -1.96 10.09
CA CYS A 62 -4.13 -3.07 10.30
C CYS A 62 -2.67 -2.60 10.36
N LEU A 63 -2.30 -1.61 9.56
CA LEU A 63 -0.93 -1.12 9.42
C LEU A 63 -0.58 0.01 10.39
N PHE A 64 -1.57 0.81 10.78
CA PHE A 64 -1.41 1.95 11.69
C PHE A 64 -2.36 1.76 12.86
N ILE A 65 -1.85 1.10 13.92
CA ILE A 65 -2.61 0.89 15.15
C ILE A 65 -2.64 2.20 15.91
N GLU A 66 -3.84 2.73 16.14
CA GLU A 66 -4.03 4.03 16.78
C GLU A 66 -4.56 3.94 18.22
N THR A 67 -4.25 4.95 19.04
CA THR A 67 -4.96 5.19 20.30
C THR A 67 -6.38 5.73 20.03
N PRO A 68 -7.28 5.76 21.03
CA PRO A 68 -8.61 6.38 20.87
C PRO A 68 -8.57 7.85 20.42
N GLU A 69 -7.45 8.55 20.68
CA GLU A 69 -7.21 9.93 20.28
C GLU A 69 -6.60 10.07 18.86
N GLY A 70 -6.46 8.97 18.12
CA GLY A 70 -5.97 8.96 16.74
C GLY A 70 -4.45 9.03 16.61
N LYS A 71 -3.70 8.67 17.66
CA LYS A 71 -2.23 8.62 17.60
C LYS A 71 -1.79 7.23 17.14
N VAL A 72 -1.10 7.16 16.00
CA VAL A 72 -0.42 5.93 15.55
C VAL A 72 0.68 5.53 16.54
N ILE A 73 0.62 4.30 17.05
CA ILE A 73 1.54 3.77 18.07
C ILE A 73 2.26 2.50 17.65
N ASP A 74 1.69 1.70 16.74
CA ASP A 74 2.29 0.44 16.32
C ASP A 74 1.75 -0.05 14.97
N THR A 75 2.22 -1.20 14.51
CA THR A 75 1.79 -1.87 13.29
C THR A 75 1.64 -3.37 13.48
N SER A 76 0.61 -3.97 12.85
CA SER A 76 0.42 -5.42 12.93
C SER A 76 1.51 -6.22 12.21
N VAL A 77 2.36 -5.59 11.40
CA VAL A 77 3.47 -6.24 10.68
C VAL A 77 4.50 -6.82 11.67
N ARG A 78 4.66 -6.23 12.85
CA ARG A 78 5.56 -6.75 13.90
C ARG A 78 5.06 -8.05 14.55
N SER A 79 3.77 -8.33 14.45
CA SER A 79 3.15 -9.43 15.16
C SER A 79 3.67 -10.77 14.64
N SER A 80 4.02 -11.66 15.57
CA SER A 80 4.34 -13.06 15.23
C SER A 80 3.12 -13.84 14.71
N LYS A 81 1.91 -13.37 15.02
CA LYS A 81 0.66 -13.88 14.44
C LYS A 81 0.29 -13.01 13.24
N PRO A 82 0.24 -13.56 12.02
CA PRO A 82 0.02 -12.75 10.83
C PRO A 82 -1.40 -12.17 10.83
N ALA A 83 -1.50 -10.86 10.60
CA ALA A 83 -2.79 -10.19 10.52
C ALA A 83 -3.54 -10.62 9.25
N ARG A 84 -4.86 -10.82 9.37
CA ARG A 84 -5.69 -11.33 8.27
C ARG A 84 -5.61 -10.47 6.99
N PRO A 85 -5.63 -9.12 7.03
CA PRO A 85 -5.50 -8.30 5.81
C PRO A 85 -4.18 -8.53 5.07
N LEU A 86 -3.07 -8.65 5.81
CA LEU A 86 -1.75 -8.95 5.23
C LEU A 86 -1.71 -10.34 4.60
N VAL A 87 -2.32 -11.36 5.22
CA VAL A 87 -2.42 -12.72 4.65
C VAL A 87 -3.26 -12.71 3.36
N VAL A 88 -4.38 -11.98 3.34
CA VAL A 88 -5.23 -11.87 2.15
C VAL A 88 -4.48 -11.21 1.00
N LEU A 89 -3.79 -10.09 1.28
CA LEU A 89 -3.01 -9.38 0.26
C LEU A 89 -1.83 -10.22 -0.25
N GLU A 90 -1.09 -10.87 0.66
CA GLU A 90 0.01 -11.78 0.31
C GLU A 90 -0.45 -12.89 -0.63
N ASN A 91 -1.58 -13.54 -0.33
CA ASN A 91 -2.14 -14.60 -1.17
C ASN A 91 -2.66 -14.07 -2.51
N HIS A 92 -3.29 -12.89 -2.52
CA HIS A 92 -3.73 -12.24 -3.75
C HIS A 92 -2.55 -11.94 -4.67
N LEU A 93 -1.47 -11.36 -4.13
CA LEU A 93 -0.25 -11.08 -4.88
C LEU A 93 0.48 -12.36 -5.34
N ALA A 94 0.37 -13.47 -4.60
CA ALA A 94 0.94 -14.75 -5.02
C ALA A 94 0.31 -15.30 -6.31
N SER A 95 -0.91 -14.87 -6.65
CA SER A 95 -1.60 -15.25 -7.90
C SER A 95 -1.22 -14.39 -9.11
N LYS A 96 -0.40 -13.36 -8.91
CA LYS A 96 0.02 -12.42 -9.96
C LYS A 96 1.21 -12.96 -10.73
N THR A 97 1.37 -12.49 -11.97
CA THR A 97 2.46 -12.89 -12.87
C THR A 97 3.35 -11.70 -13.19
N ASP A 98 4.52 -11.94 -13.76
CA ASP A 98 5.43 -10.86 -14.15
C ASP A 98 4.82 -9.92 -15.22
N ASP A 99 3.95 -10.46 -16.09
CA ASP A 99 3.23 -9.69 -17.12
C ASP A 99 2.00 -8.93 -16.56
N ASP A 100 1.49 -9.34 -15.39
CA ASP A 100 0.36 -8.69 -14.71
C ASP A 100 0.57 -8.63 -13.18
N PRO A 101 1.56 -7.83 -12.72
CA PRO A 101 2.07 -7.93 -11.35
C PRO A 101 1.31 -7.08 -10.33
N TYR A 102 0.34 -6.26 -10.77
CA TYR A 102 -0.39 -5.31 -9.94
C TYR A 102 -1.65 -5.91 -9.31
N VAL A 103 -2.21 -5.22 -8.30
CA VAL A 103 -3.36 -5.72 -7.53
C VAL A 103 -4.58 -5.90 -8.44
N VAL A 104 -4.81 -4.97 -9.35
CA VAL A 104 -5.82 -5.06 -10.40
C VAL A 104 -5.13 -5.34 -11.72
N SER A 105 -5.73 -6.22 -12.53
CA SER A 105 -5.16 -6.59 -13.82
C SER A 105 -5.19 -5.44 -14.82
N GLY A 106 -4.19 -5.38 -15.70
CA GLY A 106 -4.11 -4.36 -16.75
C GLY A 106 -3.20 -3.17 -16.43
N GLY A 107 -2.30 -3.33 -15.47
CA GLY A 107 -1.29 -2.33 -15.12
C GLY A 107 -1.57 -1.59 -13.81
N PHE A 108 -0.69 -0.64 -13.49
CA PHE A 108 -0.79 0.14 -12.25
C PHE A 108 -2.05 1.01 -12.23
N SER A 109 -2.74 1.00 -11.10
CA SER A 109 -4.02 1.69 -10.91
C SER A 109 -4.07 2.47 -9.60
N ALA A 110 -5.18 3.18 -9.35
CA ALA A 110 -5.44 3.82 -8.06
C ALA A 110 -5.45 2.83 -6.88
N ALA A 111 -5.79 1.55 -7.11
CA ALA A 111 -5.69 0.52 -6.09
C ALA A 111 -4.24 0.33 -5.63
N ASP A 112 -3.29 0.39 -6.57
CA ASP A 112 -1.88 0.22 -6.27
C ASP A 112 -1.27 1.44 -5.58
N ALA A 113 -1.72 2.65 -5.96
CA ALA A 113 -1.37 3.85 -5.23
C ALA A 113 -1.86 3.80 -3.77
N ALA A 114 -3.09 3.34 -3.52
CA ALA A 114 -3.65 3.21 -2.19
C ALA A 114 -2.92 2.16 -1.34
N ILE A 115 -2.78 0.93 -1.84
CA ILE A 115 -2.18 -0.18 -1.09
C ILE A 115 -0.66 0.02 -0.95
N GLY A 116 0.02 0.35 -2.04
CA GLY A 116 1.46 0.51 -2.07
C GLY A 116 1.95 1.64 -1.16
N SER A 117 1.25 2.78 -1.12
CA SER A 117 1.62 3.89 -0.22
C SER A 117 1.56 3.48 1.25
N TYR A 118 0.48 2.83 1.70
CA TYR A 118 0.37 2.39 3.09
C TYR A 118 1.46 1.38 3.49
N LEU A 119 1.77 0.40 2.63
CA LEU A 119 2.86 -0.55 2.89
C LEU A 119 4.22 0.14 3.01
N LEU A 120 4.50 1.11 2.14
CA LEU A 120 5.76 1.85 2.13
C LEU A 120 5.85 2.84 3.32
N TYR A 121 4.73 3.44 3.75
CA TYR A 121 4.69 4.32 4.92
C TYR A 121 5.03 3.61 6.21
N VAL A 122 4.61 2.34 6.39
CA VAL A 122 5.07 1.54 7.53
C VAL A 122 6.59 1.48 7.59
N SER A 123 7.26 1.35 6.44
CA SER A 123 8.72 1.31 6.38
C SER A 123 9.38 2.65 6.75
N LEU A 124 8.68 3.77 6.55
CA LEU A 124 9.13 5.11 6.94
C LEU A 124 8.86 5.40 8.42
N PHE A 125 7.67 5.08 8.91
CA PHE A 125 7.24 5.42 10.28
C PHE A 125 7.80 4.45 11.32
N PHE A 126 8.06 3.21 10.90
CA PHE A 126 8.58 2.15 11.77
C PHE A 126 9.86 1.56 11.16
N PRO A 127 11.03 2.22 11.34
CA PRO A 127 12.27 1.86 10.68
C PRO A 127 12.78 0.45 11.03
N ASP A 128 12.41 -0.08 12.18
CA ASP A 128 12.78 -1.40 12.71
C ASP A 128 11.77 -2.52 12.35
N VAL A 129 10.74 -2.23 11.57
CA VAL A 129 9.81 -3.24 11.05
C VAL A 129 10.36 -3.90 9.80
N SER A 130 10.16 -5.22 9.69
CA SER A 130 10.45 -6.00 8.48
C SER A 130 9.19 -6.67 7.93
N TYR A 131 9.00 -6.58 6.62
CA TYR A 131 7.94 -7.29 5.89
C TYR A 131 8.36 -8.72 5.47
N ALA A 132 9.53 -9.21 5.89
CA ALA A 132 10.10 -10.48 5.38
C ALA A 132 9.23 -11.74 5.59
N ALA A 133 8.16 -11.66 6.39
CA ALA A 133 7.13 -12.71 6.49
C ALA A 133 6.18 -12.79 5.27
N TYR A 134 6.20 -11.78 4.40
CA TYR A 134 5.27 -11.58 3.29
C TYR A 134 6.03 -11.35 1.98
N PRO A 135 6.62 -12.40 1.38
CA PRO A 135 7.51 -12.26 0.23
C PRO A 135 6.85 -11.66 -1.01
N ASN A 136 5.56 -11.93 -1.27
CA ASN A 136 4.86 -11.34 -2.42
C ASN A 136 4.53 -9.87 -2.18
N ILE A 137 4.20 -9.49 -0.94
CA ILE A 137 4.12 -8.09 -0.53
C ILE A 137 5.47 -7.39 -0.71
N CYS A 138 6.60 -7.98 -0.30
CA CYS A 138 7.93 -7.37 -0.49
C CYS A 138 8.24 -7.13 -1.99
N LYS A 139 7.96 -8.11 -2.86
CA LYS A 139 8.13 -7.96 -4.31
C LYS A 139 7.24 -6.85 -4.87
N TYR A 140 5.99 -6.80 -4.42
CA TYR A 140 5.04 -5.78 -4.81
C TYR A 140 5.46 -4.38 -4.34
N MET A 141 5.93 -4.24 -3.09
CA MET A 141 6.50 -2.99 -2.57
C MET A 141 7.66 -2.52 -3.43
N LYS A 142 8.56 -3.44 -3.83
CA LYS A 142 9.69 -3.13 -4.71
C LYS A 142 9.19 -2.58 -6.04
N LEU A 143 8.25 -3.28 -6.67
CA LEU A 143 7.64 -2.87 -7.94
C LEU A 143 7.04 -1.47 -7.87
N VAL A 144 6.32 -1.14 -6.79
CA VAL A 144 5.69 0.17 -6.61
C VAL A 144 6.73 1.26 -6.38
N CYS A 145 7.69 1.06 -5.46
CA CYS A 145 8.63 2.11 -5.08
C CYS A 145 9.70 2.39 -6.14
N THR A 146 9.91 1.49 -7.12
CA THR A 146 10.83 1.72 -8.25
C THR A 146 10.20 2.46 -9.43
N ARG A 147 8.91 2.80 -9.38
CA ARG A 147 8.27 3.58 -10.45
C ARG A 147 8.83 5.00 -10.48
N ASP A 148 9.07 5.53 -11.68
CA ASP A 148 9.53 6.91 -11.87
C ASP A 148 8.61 7.93 -11.21
N ALA A 149 7.29 7.72 -11.30
CA ALA A 149 6.29 8.56 -10.64
C ALA A 149 6.41 8.57 -9.10
N TYR A 150 6.86 7.46 -8.49
CA TYR A 150 7.13 7.42 -7.04
C TYR A 150 8.34 8.29 -6.69
N ARG A 151 9.40 8.22 -7.51
CA ARG A 151 10.59 9.07 -7.37
C ARG A 151 10.26 10.55 -7.56
N GLU A 152 9.40 10.88 -8.52
CA GLU A 152 8.93 12.25 -8.73
C GLU A 152 8.15 12.77 -7.53
N ALA A 153 7.27 11.95 -6.95
CA ALA A 153 6.44 12.35 -5.82
C ALA A 153 7.21 12.50 -4.48
N PHE A 154 8.14 11.59 -4.19
CA PHE A 154 8.83 11.54 -2.88
C PHE A 154 10.28 12.04 -2.91
N GLY A 155 10.84 12.26 -4.10
CA GLY A 155 12.22 12.71 -4.29
C GLY A 155 13.25 11.57 -4.17
N ALA A 156 14.37 11.74 -4.89
CA ALA A 156 15.38 10.69 -5.03
C ALA A 156 15.95 10.15 -3.70
N PRO A 157 16.35 10.98 -2.71
CA PRO A 157 16.96 10.45 -1.48
C PRO A 157 16.01 9.54 -0.68
N MET A 158 14.73 9.92 -0.57
CA MET A 158 13.74 9.11 0.14
C MET A 158 13.44 7.82 -0.61
N THR A 159 13.24 7.92 -1.94
CA THR A 159 12.99 6.76 -2.78
C THR A 159 14.14 5.76 -2.73
N ASP A 160 15.39 6.21 -2.81
CA ASP A 160 16.57 5.33 -2.76
C ASP A 160 16.69 4.62 -1.40
N SER A 161 16.43 5.33 -0.30
CA SER A 161 16.41 4.73 1.04
C SER A 161 15.30 3.67 1.19
N LEU A 162 14.11 3.93 0.63
CA LEU A 162 13.01 2.95 0.66
C LEU A 162 13.33 1.72 -0.20
N ILE A 163 13.87 1.93 -1.40
CA ILE A 163 14.30 0.87 -2.31
C ILE A 163 15.32 -0.05 -1.61
N ALA A 164 16.32 0.52 -0.94
CA ALA A 164 17.32 -0.24 -0.20
C ALA A 164 16.69 -1.05 0.95
N LYS A 165 15.77 -0.43 1.71
CA LYS A 165 15.09 -1.12 2.80
C LYS A 165 14.21 -2.29 2.32
N VAL A 166 13.55 -2.13 1.17
CA VAL A 166 12.79 -3.22 0.55
C VAL A 166 13.70 -4.33 0.03
N ASP A 167 14.90 -4.01 -0.45
CA ASP A 167 15.90 -5.02 -0.80
C ASP A 167 16.34 -5.84 0.42
N ASP A 168 16.51 -5.20 1.58
CA ASP A 168 16.79 -5.91 2.83
C ASP A 168 15.67 -6.91 3.18
N TYR A 169 14.40 -6.50 3.05
CA TYR A 169 13.27 -7.42 3.27
C TYR A 169 13.31 -8.61 2.30
N LEU A 170 13.61 -8.37 1.02
CA LEU A 170 13.70 -9.43 0.01
C LEU A 170 14.87 -10.39 0.28
N ASN A 171 16.00 -9.87 0.76
CA ASN A 171 17.13 -10.69 1.18
C ASN A 171 16.77 -11.56 2.40
N GLU A 172 16.07 -10.99 3.38
CA GLU A 172 15.56 -11.71 4.55
C GLU A 172 14.54 -12.80 4.19
N CYS A 173 13.62 -12.51 3.26
CA CYS A 173 12.67 -13.48 2.71
C CYS A 173 13.36 -14.73 2.17
N ASN A 174 14.50 -14.54 1.50
CA ASN A 174 15.27 -15.60 0.88
C ASN A 174 16.25 -16.29 1.84
N SER A 175 16.31 -15.85 3.10
CA SER A 175 17.20 -16.46 4.09
C SER A 175 16.77 -17.91 4.41
N PRO A 176 17.72 -18.82 4.70
CA PRO A 176 17.41 -20.20 5.07
C PRO A 176 16.45 -20.31 6.28
N ALA A 177 16.56 -19.38 7.23
CA ALA A 177 15.71 -19.31 8.41
C ALA A 177 14.24 -19.05 8.07
N GLN A 178 13.98 -18.20 7.07
CA GLN A 178 12.62 -17.84 6.66
C GLN A 178 11.99 -18.90 5.75
N GLN A 179 12.79 -19.51 4.88
CA GLN A 179 12.35 -20.66 4.07
C GLN A 179 11.94 -21.85 4.95
N ALA A 180 12.66 -22.11 6.04
CA ALA A 180 12.30 -23.16 7.00
C ALA A 180 10.92 -22.93 7.67
N LYS A 181 10.58 -21.68 7.99
CA LYS A 181 9.26 -21.33 8.57
C LYS A 181 8.11 -21.51 7.56
N SER A 182 8.34 -21.19 6.29
CA SER A 182 7.35 -21.37 5.21
C SER A 182 7.00 -22.84 4.97
N VAL A 183 7.99 -23.74 5.01
CA VAL A 183 7.79 -25.19 4.86
C VAL A 183 6.98 -25.76 6.01
N ILE A 184 7.26 -25.33 7.25
CA ILE A 184 6.53 -25.78 8.44
C ILE A 184 5.07 -25.28 8.39
N GLY A 185 4.83 -24.02 7.99
CA GLY A 185 3.47 -23.47 7.89
C GLY A 185 2.55 -24.21 6.92
N LYS A 186 3.08 -24.73 5.81
CA LYS A 186 2.33 -25.52 4.82
C LYS A 186 2.02 -26.96 5.28
N LEU A 187 2.74 -27.49 6.27
CA LEU A 187 2.50 -28.83 6.82
C LEU A 187 1.36 -28.85 7.85
N PHE A 188 0.92 -27.67 8.33
CA PHE A 188 -0.11 -27.52 9.36
C PHE A 188 -1.33 -26.70 8.91
N SER A 189 -1.46 -26.42 7.62
CA SER A 189 -2.63 -25.80 6.96
C SER A 189 -3.36 -26.81 6.08
#